data_AF-A0A4Z2H3A5-F1
#
_entry.id   AF-A0A4Z2H3A5-F1
#
_cell.length_a   1.000
_cell.length_b   1.000
_cell.length_c   1.000
_cell.angle_alpha   90.00
_cell.angle_beta   90.00
_cell.angle_gamma   90.00
#
_symmetry.space_group_name_H-M   'P 1'
#
loop_
_entity.id
_entity.type
_entity.pdbx_description
1 polymer ?
#
loop_
_entity_poly.entity_id
_entity_poly.type
_entity_poly.pdbx_seq_one_letter_code
_entity_poly.pdbx_strand_id
1 'polypeptide(L)'
;MICIPVSPRVSRSDVASGSHGAAAGFQPLLLEPLLRFHHALRRLGLQDEEYVLMQALSLFSPDRPGVQQRGVIDKLHEDTALTLKTWIDLKRTGAERHLLYPKVMGCLTEMRTMTEEYSKQVLQIQDIQPDVLSPLIMEMVSRNPCGGV
;
A
#
# COMPACT_ATOMS: atom_id res chain seq x y z
N MET A 1 -0.20 6.24 2.78
CA MET A 1 -0.16 4.76 2.72
C MET A 1 -1.60 4.32 2.72
N ILE A 2 -2.08 3.62 1.69
CA ILE A 2 -3.43 3.06 1.73
C ILE A 2 -3.39 1.97 2.82
N CYS A 3 -4.18 2.12 3.88
CA CYS A 3 -4.38 1.05 4.86
C CYS A 3 -5.09 -0.10 4.15
N ILE A 4 -4.32 -1.07 3.64
CA ILE A 4 -4.89 -2.34 3.23
C ILE A 4 -5.17 -3.10 4.52
N PRO A 5 -6.43 -3.42 4.86
CA PRO A 5 -6.71 -4.26 6.02
C PRO A 5 -6.11 -5.64 5.77
N VAL A 6 -4.99 -5.94 6.43
CA VAL A 6 -4.37 -7.26 6.44
C VAL A 6 -5.02 -8.08 7.56
N SER A 7 -6.32 -8.37 7.42
CA SER A 7 -6.98 -9.35 8.28
C SER A 7 -6.88 -10.73 7.64
N PRO A 8 -6.26 -11.73 8.31
CA PRO A 8 -6.21 -13.11 7.81
C PRO A 8 -7.57 -13.84 7.86
N ARG A 9 -8.65 -13.17 8.27
CA ARG A 9 -10.03 -13.69 8.35
C ARG A 9 -11.05 -12.80 7.66
N VAL A 10 -10.87 -12.52 6.38
CA VAL A 10 -12.00 -12.11 5.53
C VAL A 10 -12.58 -13.39 4.92
N SER A 11 -13.71 -13.83 5.46
CA SER A 11 -14.44 -15.01 5.00
C SER A 11 -14.85 -14.85 3.55
N ARG A 12 -14.99 -15.98 2.84
CA ARG A 12 -15.43 -16.09 1.43
C ARG A 12 -16.74 -15.33 1.11
N SER A 13 -17.48 -14.91 2.13
CA SER A 13 -18.74 -14.16 2.08
C SER A 13 -18.58 -12.67 1.74
N ASP A 14 -17.41 -12.06 1.98
CA ASP A 14 -17.26 -10.59 1.88
C ASP A 14 -16.86 -10.09 0.48
N VAL A 15 -16.51 -10.99 -0.44
CA VAL A 15 -16.25 -10.67 -1.86
C VAL A 15 -17.51 -10.21 -2.60
N ALA A 16 -18.69 -10.39 -2.02
CA ALA A 16 -19.94 -9.81 -2.53
C ALA A 16 -20.07 -8.29 -2.24
N SER A 17 -19.15 -7.68 -1.49
CA SER A 17 -19.25 -6.27 -1.10
C SER A 17 -18.22 -5.39 -1.79
N GLY A 18 -18.30 -5.30 -3.13
CA GLY A 18 -17.88 -4.08 -3.84
C GLY A 18 -18.72 -2.84 -3.43
N SER A 19 -19.80 -3.07 -2.68
CA SER A 19 -20.79 -2.09 -2.27
C SER A 19 -20.32 -1.10 -1.19
N HIS A 20 -19.38 -1.45 -0.31
CA HIS A 20 -18.95 -0.52 0.76
C HIS A 20 -18.05 0.62 0.25
N GLY A 21 -17.15 0.34 -0.71
CA GLY A 21 -16.32 1.38 -1.31
C GLY A 21 -17.14 2.36 -2.15
N ALA A 22 -18.08 1.83 -2.95
CA ALA A 22 -19.00 2.64 -3.74
C ALA A 22 -19.96 3.45 -2.85
N ALA A 23 -20.45 2.86 -1.75
CA ALA A 23 -21.27 3.56 -0.77
C ALA A 23 -20.51 4.69 -0.04
N ALA A 24 -19.19 4.54 0.12
CA ALA A 24 -18.32 5.58 0.66
C ALA A 24 -17.89 6.64 -0.37
N GLY A 25 -18.40 6.57 -1.61
CA GLY A 25 -18.14 7.56 -2.66
C GLY A 25 -16.92 7.26 -3.56
N PHE A 26 -16.24 6.12 -3.39
CA PHE A 26 -15.12 5.75 -4.26
C PHE A 26 -15.58 5.24 -5.62
N GLN A 27 -14.85 5.63 -6.67
CA GLN A 27 -15.16 5.29 -8.06
C GLN A 27 -14.51 3.97 -8.49
N PRO A 28 -15.07 3.28 -9.50
CA PRO A 28 -14.50 2.03 -10.05
C PRO A 28 -13.04 2.14 -10.49
N LEU A 29 -12.63 3.34 -10.95
CA LEU A 29 -11.25 3.63 -11.35
C LEU A 29 -10.23 3.34 -10.24
N LEU A 30 -10.63 3.44 -8.97
CA LEU A 30 -9.79 3.05 -7.83
C LEU A 30 -10.15 1.66 -7.29
N LEU A 31 -11.45 1.37 -7.17
CA LEU A 31 -11.92 0.13 -6.54
C LEU A 31 -11.50 -1.11 -7.32
N GLU A 32 -11.56 -1.09 -8.65
CA GLU A 32 -11.17 -2.25 -9.46
C GLU A 32 -9.67 -2.57 -9.35
N PRO A 33 -8.74 -1.61 -9.56
CA PRO A 33 -7.32 -1.85 -9.31
C PRO A 33 -7.04 -2.32 -7.90
N LEU A 34 -7.69 -1.73 -6.89
CA LEU A 34 -7.48 -2.08 -5.48
C LEU A 34 -7.90 -3.52 -5.17
N LEU A 35 -9.03 -3.98 -5.72
CA LEU A 35 -9.48 -5.37 -5.58
C LEU A 35 -8.54 -6.34 -6.32
N ARG A 36 -8.12 -6.00 -7.55
CA ARG A 36 -7.16 -6.82 -8.32
C ARG A 36 -5.83 -6.95 -7.58
N PHE A 37 -5.32 -5.83 -7.06
CA PHE A 37 -4.11 -5.78 -6.25
C PHE A 37 -4.23 -6.69 -5.01
N HIS A 38 -5.34 -6.58 -4.28
CA HIS A 38 -5.57 -7.38 -3.09
C HIS A 38 -5.62 -8.88 -3.40
N HIS A 39 -6.24 -9.27 -4.52
CA HIS A 39 -6.21 -10.65 -5.00
C HIS A 39 -4.80 -11.11 -5.40
N ALA A 40 -4.04 -10.26 -6.12
CA ALA A 40 -2.67 -10.57 -6.51
C ALA A 40 -1.77 -10.77 -5.28
N LEU A 41 -1.84 -9.87 -4.30
CA LEU A 41 -1.08 -9.93 -3.06
C LEU A 41 -1.41 -11.21 -2.26
N ARG A 42 -2.69 -11.56 -2.12
CA ARG A 42 -3.10 -12.82 -1.45
C ARG A 42 -2.53 -14.06 -2.15
N ARG A 43 -2.48 -14.07 -3.48
CA ARG A 43 -1.95 -15.20 -4.26
C ARG A 43 -0.45 -15.42 -4.09
N LEU A 44 0.30 -14.42 -3.61
CA LEU A 44 1.72 -14.60 -3.27
C LEU A 44 1.91 -15.51 -2.04
N GLY A 45 0.88 -15.65 -1.21
CA GLY A 45 0.93 -16.46 0.01
C GLY A 45 2.08 -16.04 0.92
N LEU A 46 2.25 -14.72 1.11
CA LEU A 46 3.30 -14.17 1.96
C LEU A 46 3.13 -14.64 3.41
N GLN A 47 4.23 -14.97 4.06
CA GLN A 47 4.31 -15.23 5.49
C GLN A 47 4.27 -13.90 6.27
N ASP A 48 3.99 -13.96 7.56
CA ASP A 48 3.89 -12.76 8.39
C ASP A 48 5.19 -11.94 8.35
N GLU A 49 6.35 -12.60 8.37
CA GLU A 49 7.67 -11.97 8.28
C GLU A 49 7.87 -11.21 6.95
N GLU A 50 7.43 -11.81 5.84
CA GLU A 50 7.54 -11.19 4.52
C GLU A 50 6.56 -10.01 4.38
N TYR A 51 5.37 -10.13 4.98
CA TYR A 51 4.39 -9.03 5.04
C TYR A 51 4.88 -7.84 5.85
N VAL A 52 5.48 -8.06 7.03
CA VAL A 52 6.00 -6.94 7.84
C VAL A 52 7.19 -6.28 7.17
N LEU A 53 8.05 -7.05 6.49
CA LEU A 53 9.17 -6.50 5.70
C LEU A 53 8.66 -5.70 4.50
N MET A 54 7.64 -6.17 3.79
CA MET A 54 6.98 -5.40 2.73
C MET A 54 6.38 -4.09 3.26
N GLN A 55 5.75 -4.11 4.44
CA GLN A 55 5.24 -2.89 5.07
C GLN A 55 6.36 -1.92 5.46
N ALA A 56 7.48 -2.43 6.00
CA ALA A 56 8.65 -1.62 6.30
C ALA A 56 9.24 -0.97 5.04
N LEU A 57 9.34 -1.70 3.92
CA LEU A 57 9.76 -1.15 2.62
C LEU A 57 8.83 -0.03 2.13
N SER A 58 7.52 -0.22 2.28
CA SER A 58 6.54 0.83 1.99
C SER A 58 6.76 2.07 2.87
N LEU A 59 6.99 1.88 4.17
CA LEU A 59 7.20 2.96 5.12
C LEU A 59 8.48 3.75 4.79
N PHE A 60 9.62 3.07 4.66
CA PHE A 60 10.94 3.67 4.43
C PHE A 60 11.20 4.00 2.96
N SER A 61 10.21 4.46 2.21
CA SER A 61 10.41 4.86 0.81
C SER A 61 11.16 6.21 0.73
N PRO A 62 12.39 6.25 0.17
CA PRO A 62 13.21 7.46 0.14
C PRO A 62 12.68 8.54 -0.81
N ASP A 63 11.77 8.17 -1.71
CA ASP A 63 11.20 9.04 -2.74
C ASP A 63 9.95 9.80 -2.27
N ARG A 64 9.62 9.74 -0.98
CA ARG A 64 8.46 10.46 -0.43
C ARG A 64 8.75 11.97 -0.39
N PRO A 65 7.80 12.83 -0.78
CA PRO A 65 7.92 14.27 -0.63
C PRO A 65 8.18 14.67 0.83
N GLY A 66 9.06 15.65 1.06
CA GLY A 66 9.36 16.19 2.39
C GLY A 66 10.40 15.41 3.21
N VAL A 67 10.95 14.30 2.69
CA VAL A 67 12.02 13.55 3.37
C VAL A 67 13.32 14.37 3.39
N GLN A 68 13.82 14.68 4.59
CA GLN A 68 15.06 15.44 4.77
C GLN A 68 16.31 14.54 4.74
N GLN A 69 16.29 13.42 5.48
CA GLN A 69 17.45 12.51 5.61
C GLN A 69 17.40 11.38 4.57
N ARG A 70 17.35 11.73 3.29
CA ARG A 70 17.13 10.74 2.21
C ARG A 70 18.15 9.60 2.22
N GLY A 71 19.43 9.87 2.45
CA GLY A 71 20.47 8.83 2.48
C GLY A 71 20.32 7.81 3.62
N VAL A 72 19.82 8.24 4.79
CA VAL A 72 19.55 7.33 5.91
C VAL A 72 18.35 6.44 5.61
N ILE A 73 17.28 7.02 5.05
CA ILE A 73 16.08 6.29 4.66
C ILE A 73 16.37 5.32 3.52
N ASP A 74 17.18 5.73 2.54
CA ASP A 74 17.60 4.89 1.42
C ASP A 74 18.38 3.67 1.90
N LYS A 75 19.35 3.86 2.81
CA LYS A 75 20.07 2.76 3.44
C LYS A 75 19.15 1.81 4.21
N LEU A 76 18.22 2.35 5.00
CA LEU A 76 17.25 1.53 5.74
C LEU A 76 16.32 0.76 4.80
N HIS A 77 15.93 1.36 3.68
CA HIS A 77 15.17 0.70 2.63
C HIS A 77 15.96 -0.45 2.01
N GLU A 78 17.21 -0.22 1.65
CA GLU A 78 18.12 -1.21 1.07
C GLU A 78 18.35 -2.37 2.03
N ASP A 79 18.68 -2.09 3.30
CA ASP A 79 18.89 -3.09 4.34
C ASP A 79 17.64 -3.96 4.55
N THR A 80 16.45 -3.33 4.53
CA THR A 80 15.16 -4.05 4.62
C THR A 80 14.91 -4.92 3.39
N ALA A 81 15.24 -4.42 2.19
CA ALA A 81 15.04 -5.13 0.93
C ALA A 81 15.96 -6.36 0.84
N LEU A 82 17.22 -6.19 1.26
CA LEU A 82 18.18 -7.29 1.39
C LEU A 82 17.69 -8.31 2.42
N THR A 83 17.21 -7.86 3.58
CA THR A 83 16.65 -8.75 4.61
C THR A 83 15.49 -9.58 4.05
N LEU A 84 14.54 -8.98 3.33
CA LEU A 84 13.44 -9.69 2.69
C LEU A 84 13.94 -10.71 1.66
N LYS A 85 14.86 -10.30 0.79
CA LYS A 85 15.43 -11.19 -0.23
C LYS A 85 16.13 -12.39 0.40
N THR A 86 17.01 -12.15 1.37
CA THR A 86 17.73 -13.21 2.09
C THR A 86 16.78 -14.11 2.87
N TRP A 87 15.74 -13.56 3.50
CA TRP A 87 14.71 -14.36 4.17
C TRP A 87 14.02 -15.31 3.20
N ILE A 88 13.54 -14.81 2.06
CA ILE A 88 12.93 -15.61 1.00
C ILE A 88 13.89 -16.70 0.53
N ASP A 89 15.13 -16.34 0.22
CA ASP A 89 16.13 -17.27 -0.31
C ASP A 89 16.47 -18.41 0.67
N LEU A 90 16.43 -18.15 1.98
CA LEU A 90 16.73 -19.13 3.03
C LEU A 90 15.53 -19.96 3.48
N LYS A 91 14.33 -19.36 3.53
CA LYS A 91 13.15 -19.98 4.18
C LYS A 91 12.14 -20.58 3.21
N ARG A 92 12.03 -20.05 1.98
CA ARG A 92 11.08 -20.58 1.00
C ARG A 92 11.66 -21.81 0.31
N THR A 93 10.88 -22.88 0.29
CA THR A 93 11.15 -24.07 -0.53
C THR A 93 10.23 -24.06 -1.75
N GLY A 94 10.74 -24.44 -2.93
CA GLY A 94 9.96 -24.51 -4.16
C GLY A 94 10.56 -23.73 -5.34
N ALA A 95 10.16 -24.10 -6.56
CA ALA A 95 10.69 -23.55 -7.80
C ALA A 95 10.39 -22.05 -7.99
N GLU A 96 9.26 -21.56 -7.45
CA GLU A 96 8.84 -20.17 -7.63
C GLU A 96 9.47 -19.17 -6.65
N ARG A 97 10.29 -19.62 -5.69
CA ARG A 97 10.87 -18.75 -4.65
C ARG A 97 11.64 -17.56 -5.23
N HIS A 98 12.35 -17.77 -6.34
CA HIS A 98 13.17 -16.75 -7.01
C HIS A 98 12.32 -15.63 -7.61
N LEU A 99 11.05 -15.90 -7.90
CA LEU A 99 10.11 -14.92 -8.45
C LEU A 99 9.32 -14.20 -7.35
N LEU A 100 9.40 -14.63 -6.10
CA LEU A 100 8.62 -14.03 -5.02
C LEU A 100 9.09 -12.62 -4.70
N TYR A 101 10.40 -12.42 -4.51
CA TYR A 101 10.97 -11.09 -4.27
C TYR A 101 10.58 -10.07 -5.35
N PRO A 102 10.82 -10.30 -6.66
CA PRO A 102 10.42 -9.35 -7.68
C PRO A 102 8.90 -9.13 -7.74
N LYS A 103 8.08 -10.14 -7.44
CA LYS A 103 6.61 -9.96 -7.32
C LYS A 103 6.23 -9.02 -6.17
N VAL A 104 6.88 -9.14 -5.01
CA VAL A 104 6.65 -8.23 -3.86
C VAL A 104 7.04 -6.79 -4.23
N MET A 105 8.19 -6.59 -4.88
CA MET A 105 8.62 -5.27 -5.35
C MET A 105 7.65 -4.69 -6.40
N GLY A 106 7.10 -5.54 -7.28
CA GLY A 106 6.03 -5.17 -8.22
C GLY A 106 4.78 -4.68 -7.48
N CYS A 107 4.34 -5.40 -6.45
CA CYS A 107 3.20 -4.98 -5.62
C CYS A 107 3.44 -3.62 -4.94
N LEU A 108 4.65 -3.35 -4.42
CA LEU A 108 4.96 -2.03 -3.85
C LEU A 108 4.79 -0.91 -4.88
N THR A 109 5.15 -1.17 -6.14
CA THR A 109 4.99 -0.23 -7.25
C THR A 109 3.52 0.00 -7.59
N GLU A 110 2.73 -1.07 -7.74
CA GLU A 110 1.28 -0.98 -7.98
C GLU A 110 0.56 -0.19 -6.87
N MET A 111 0.94 -0.41 -5.61
CA MET A 111 0.39 0.31 -4.47
C MET A 111 0.72 1.81 -4.50
N ARG A 112 1.91 2.21 -4.99
CA ARG A 112 2.25 3.63 -5.17
C ARG A 112 1.33 4.29 -6.19
N THR A 113 1.10 3.65 -7.34
CA THR A 113 0.19 4.15 -8.39
C THR A 113 -1.22 4.35 -7.86
N MET A 114 -1.75 3.38 -7.08
CA MET A 114 -3.09 3.51 -6.49
C MET A 114 -3.19 4.59 -5.42
N THR A 115 -2.09 4.90 -4.72
CA THR A 115 -2.09 5.92 -3.64
C THR A 115 -2.43 7.31 -4.17
N GLU A 116 -2.05 7.62 -5.41
CA GLU A 116 -2.36 8.90 -6.05
C GLU A 116 -3.86 9.03 -6.34
N GLU A 117 -4.45 8.01 -6.98
CA GLU A 117 -5.88 8.00 -7.28
C GLU A 117 -6.73 7.94 -6.01
N TYR A 118 -6.28 7.21 -4.98
CA TYR A 118 -6.90 7.23 -3.65
C TYR A 118 -6.95 8.64 -3.07
N SER A 119 -5.81 9.33 -3.04
CA SER A 119 -5.72 10.68 -2.46
C SER A 119 -6.64 11.65 -3.20
N LYS A 120 -6.67 11.56 -4.53
CA LYS A 120 -7.55 12.37 -5.38
C LYS A 120 -9.03 12.14 -5.07
N GLN A 121 -9.47 10.89 -4.99
CA GLN A 121 -10.88 10.59 -4.71
C GLN A 121 -11.29 10.95 -3.29
N VAL A 122 -10.41 10.80 -2.29
CA VAL A 122 -10.69 11.26 -0.92
C VAL A 122 -10.94 12.78 -0.89
N LEU A 123 -10.14 13.57 -1.62
CA LEU A 123 -10.37 15.03 -1.71
C LEU A 123 -11.68 15.36 -2.42
N GLN A 124 -12.06 14.61 -3.45
CA GLN A 124 -13.35 14.79 -4.13
C GLN A 124 -14.53 14.44 -3.22
N ILE A 125 -14.42 13.37 -2.43
CA ILE A 125 -15.44 12.98 -1.45
C ILE A 125 -15.58 14.07 -0.37
N GLN A 126 -14.46 14.64 0.11
CA GLN A 126 -14.48 15.76 1.07
C GLN A 126 -15.24 16.98 0.53
N ASP A 127 -15.03 17.33 -0.75
CA ASP A 127 -15.65 18.50 -1.38
C ASP A 127 -17.18 18.34 -1.47
N ILE A 128 -17.66 17.11 -1.73
CA ILE A 128 -19.09 16.79 -1.84
C ILE A 128 -19.72 16.56 -0.46
N GLN A 129 -18.98 15.95 0.48
CA GLN A 129 -19.47 15.50 1.78
C GLN A 129 -18.48 15.88 2.90
N PRO A 130 -18.48 17.14 3.36
CA PRO A 130 -17.43 17.65 4.22
C PRO A 130 -17.40 17.05 5.64
N ASP A 131 -18.52 16.48 6.11
CA ASP A 131 -18.67 15.95 7.48
C ASP A 131 -18.30 14.46 7.61
N VAL A 132 -17.93 13.79 6.51
CA VAL A 132 -17.72 12.33 6.49
C VAL A 132 -16.29 11.94 6.90
N LEU A 133 -15.29 12.78 6.59
CA LEU A 133 -13.89 12.46 6.84
C LEU A 133 -13.39 13.06 8.15
N SER A 134 -12.62 12.29 8.90
CA SER A 134 -12.03 12.78 10.14
C SER A 134 -10.85 13.72 9.86
N PRO A 135 -10.54 14.65 10.79
CA PRO A 135 -9.41 15.56 10.65
C PRO A 135 -8.07 14.84 10.41
N LEU A 136 -7.87 13.65 11.00
CA LEU A 136 -6.65 12.86 10.81
C LEU A 136 -6.51 12.36 9.36
N ILE A 137 -7.59 11.89 8.74
CA ILE A 137 -7.57 11.49 7.32
C ILE A 137 -7.23 12.71 6.46
N MET A 138 -7.78 13.87 6.83
CA MET A 138 -7.54 15.09 6.08
C MET A 138 -6.08 15.53 6.13
N GLU A 139 -5.44 15.45 7.29
CA GLU A 139 -4.00 15.74 7.45
C GLU A 139 -3.12 14.80 6.61
N MET A 140 -3.47 13.52 6.54
CA MET A 140 -2.68 12.54 5.76
C MET A 140 -2.80 12.73 4.25
N VAL A 141 -3.96 13.18 3.74
CA VAL A 141 -4.26 13.28 2.30
C VAL A 141 -4.01 14.68 1.76
N SER A 142 -4.21 15.71 2.56
CA SER A 142 -3.88 17.08 2.22
C SER A 142 -2.36 17.20 2.16
N ARG A 143 -1.79 17.16 0.94
CA ARG A 143 -0.40 17.56 0.75
C ARG A 143 -0.26 18.99 1.24
N ASN A 144 0.39 19.23 2.38
CA ASN A 144 0.72 20.58 2.83
C ASN A 144 1.40 21.34 1.67
N PRO A 145 0.83 22.42 1.12
CA PRO A 145 1.57 23.33 0.27
C PRO A 145 2.48 24.19 1.17
N CYS A 146 3.52 23.58 1.73
CA CYS A 146 4.61 24.31 2.37
C CYS A 146 5.82 24.29 1.44
N GLY A 147 5.89 25.30 0.59
CA GLY A 147 6.97 25.52 -0.38
C GLY A 147 6.80 26.81 -1.15
N GLY A 148 6.63 27.93 -0.43
CA GLY A 148 6.53 29.27 -0.99
C GLY A 148 6.93 30.31 0.05
N VAL A 149 8.22 30.33 0.39
CA VAL A 149 8.92 31.55 0.83
C VAL A 149 9.77 31.99 -0.34
#